data_AF-A0A840N709-F1
#
_entry.id   AF-A0A840N709-F1
#
_cell.length_a   1.000
_cell.length_b   1.000
_cell.length_c   1.000
_cell.angle_alpha   90.00
_cell.angle_beta   90.00
_cell.angle_gamma   90.00
#
_symmetry.space_group_name_H-M   'P 1'
#
loop_
_entity.id
_entity.type
_entity.pdbx_description
1 polymer ?
#
loop_
_entity_poly.entity_id
_entity_poly.type
_entity_poly.pdbx_seq_one_letter_code
_entity_poly.pdbx_strand_id
1 'polypeptide(L)'
;MRDDSERHAPGSIDEREVILPSPRNQPDADPAPQSALSVRSGLEDLRVRIAALVEAVHQLPATGLELDEAQWRIDELAQEINRPYPSRPRVRSRWLRLAPLLRELDAALPVAATGRMIDDAF
;
A
#
# COMPACT_ATOMS: atom_id res chain seq x y z
N MET A 1 -44.88 -28.59 49.60
CA MET A 1 -44.37 -27.32 50.14
C MET A 1 -43.04 -27.65 50.78
N ARG A 2 -41.94 -27.16 50.16
CA ARG A 2 -40.56 -26.94 50.67
C ARG A 2 -39.84 -28.12 51.36
N ASP A 3 -38.78 -28.63 50.74
CA ASP A 3 -37.36 -28.46 51.16
C ASP A 3 -37.02 -29.48 52.28
N ASP A 4 -35.84 -30.05 52.42
CA ASP A 4 -34.52 -29.47 52.19
C ASP A 4 -33.49 -30.62 52.08
N SER A 5 -32.37 -30.29 51.46
CA SER A 5 -31.24 -31.17 51.20
C SER A 5 -30.34 -31.25 52.43
N GLU A 6 -30.12 -32.45 52.96
CA GLU A 6 -29.03 -32.67 53.92
C GLU A 6 -28.23 -33.91 53.52
N ARG A 7 -27.10 -33.71 52.83
CA ARG A 7 -25.91 -34.56 53.03
C ARG A 7 -24.63 -33.71 52.94
N HIS A 8 -24.05 -33.49 54.12
CA HIS A 8 -22.68 -33.05 54.30
C HIS A 8 -21.68 -34.14 53.86
N ALA A 9 -20.70 -33.69 53.08
CA ALA A 9 -19.27 -34.05 52.90
C ALA A 9 -18.70 -35.39 53.46
N PRO A 10 -17.65 -35.96 52.82
CA PRO A 10 -16.31 -35.48 53.15
C PRO A 10 -15.29 -35.47 51.99
N GLY A 11 -14.35 -34.51 52.08
CA GLY A 11 -12.92 -34.68 51.81
C GLY A 11 -12.46 -35.30 50.49
N SER A 12 -11.83 -34.48 49.64
CA SER A 12 -10.40 -34.66 49.35
C SER A 12 -9.91 -33.45 48.57
N ILE A 13 -9.06 -32.67 49.20
CA ILE A 13 -8.15 -31.75 48.51
C ILE A 13 -7.00 -32.64 48.06
N ASP A 14 -6.80 -32.80 46.75
CA ASP A 14 -5.49 -33.14 46.21
C ASP A 14 -5.22 -32.28 44.98
N GLU A 15 -4.30 -31.37 45.19
CA GLU A 15 -3.75 -30.41 44.26
C GLU A 15 -2.86 -31.14 43.26
N ARG A 16 -3.35 -31.40 42.05
CA ARG A 16 -2.49 -31.48 40.85
C ARG A 16 -3.18 -30.84 39.66
N GLU A 17 -3.15 -29.51 39.69
CA GLU A 17 -3.08 -28.66 38.51
C GLU A 17 -1.99 -29.20 37.56
N VAL A 18 -2.36 -30.04 36.60
CA VAL A 18 -1.59 -30.18 35.37
C VAL A 18 -2.09 -29.09 34.45
N ILE A 19 -1.68 -27.85 34.76
CA ILE A 19 -1.71 -26.75 33.81
C ILE A 19 -0.77 -27.18 32.69
N LEU A 20 -1.31 -27.67 31.59
CA LEU A 20 -0.57 -27.69 30.34
C LEU A 20 -0.20 -26.22 30.05
N PRO A 21 1.09 -25.88 29.95
CA PRO A 21 1.48 -24.52 29.66
C PRO A 21 0.89 -24.13 28.31
N SER A 22 0.24 -22.96 28.32
CA SER A 22 -0.13 -22.16 27.16
C SER A 22 0.90 -22.29 26.03
N PRO A 23 0.50 -22.27 24.74
CA PRO A 23 1.45 -22.06 23.66
C PRO A 23 2.13 -20.70 23.87
N ARG A 24 3.30 -20.76 24.52
CA ARG A 24 4.17 -19.65 24.85
C ARG A 24 4.92 -19.31 23.57
N ASN A 25 4.79 -18.07 23.12
CA ASN A 25 5.64 -17.41 22.12
C ASN A 25 5.90 -18.22 20.85
N GLN A 26 5.04 -18.07 19.83
CA GLN A 26 5.63 -17.83 18.52
C GLN A 26 6.28 -16.44 18.63
N PRO A 27 7.62 -16.30 18.52
CA PRO A 27 8.18 -14.98 18.24
C PRO A 27 7.51 -14.51 16.95
N ASP A 28 7.06 -13.26 16.94
CA ASP A 28 6.62 -12.54 15.74
C ASP A 28 7.43 -13.04 14.54
N ALA A 29 6.79 -13.85 13.69
CA ALA A 29 7.36 -14.23 12.43
C ALA A 29 7.39 -12.95 11.62
N ASP A 30 8.52 -12.26 11.71
CA ASP A 30 8.82 -11.02 11.00
C ASP A 30 8.39 -11.22 9.53
N PRO A 31 7.32 -10.55 9.03
CA PRO A 31 6.87 -10.77 7.65
C PRO A 31 7.84 -10.15 6.60
N ALA A 32 9.10 -9.91 6.95
CA ALA A 32 9.86 -8.78 6.45
C ALA A 32 10.90 -8.98 5.30
N PRO A 33 11.04 -10.12 4.60
CA PRO A 33 11.83 -10.14 3.36
C PRO A 33 10.99 -10.08 2.09
N GLN A 34 9.83 -10.75 2.02
CA GLN A 34 9.06 -10.90 0.79
C GLN A 34 8.31 -9.62 0.42
N SER A 35 7.58 -9.02 1.37
CA SER A 35 6.83 -7.78 1.14
C SER A 35 7.74 -6.61 0.77
N ALA A 36 8.91 -6.49 1.40
CA ALA A 36 9.88 -5.45 1.09
C ALA A 36 10.57 -5.66 -0.27
N LEU A 37 10.76 -6.91 -0.73
CA LEU A 37 11.25 -7.20 -2.08
C LEU A 37 10.19 -6.87 -3.14
N SER A 38 8.93 -7.25 -2.91
CA SER A 38 7.80 -6.97 -3.81
C SER A 38 7.52 -5.48 -3.94
N VAL A 39 7.56 -4.72 -2.84
CA VAL A 39 7.41 -3.25 -2.86
C VAL A 39 8.57 -2.58 -3.59
N ARG A 40 9.81 -3.05 -3.38
CA ARG A 40 10.97 -2.54 -4.14
C ARG A 40 10.83 -2.82 -5.64
N SER A 41 10.39 -4.02 -6.03
CA SER A 41 10.11 -4.34 -7.42
C SER A 41 9.01 -3.45 -8.01
N GLY A 42 7.90 -3.27 -7.29
CA GLY A 42 6.78 -2.43 -7.75
C GLY A 42 7.14 -0.96 -7.89
N LEU A 43 8.01 -0.43 -7.03
CA LEU A 43 8.48 0.96 -7.12
C LEU A 43 9.42 1.16 -8.32
N GLU A 44 10.31 0.22 -8.63
CA GLU A 44 11.15 0.31 -9.84
C GLU A 44 10.30 0.23 -11.12
N ASP A 45 9.33 -0.68 -11.17
CA ASP A 45 8.40 -0.77 -12.30
C ASP A 45 7.60 0.54 -12.48
N LEU A 46 7.18 1.14 -11.36
CA LEU A 46 6.53 2.45 -11.36
C LEU A 46 7.46 3.55 -11.88
N ARG A 47 8.75 3.57 -11.49
CA ARG A 47 9.73 4.55 -11.99
C ARG A 47 9.90 4.45 -13.50
N VAL A 48 10.08 3.24 -14.03
CA VAL A 48 10.19 3.01 -15.48
C VAL A 48 8.93 3.48 -16.20
N ARG A 49 7.75 3.14 -15.66
CA ARG A 49 6.46 3.58 -16.23
C ARG A 49 6.31 5.09 -16.26
N ILE A 50 6.68 5.77 -15.17
CA ILE A 50 6.55 7.23 -15.09
C ILE A 50 7.57 7.91 -15.99
N ALA A 51 8.80 7.42 -16.09
CA ALA A 51 9.77 7.94 -17.05
C ALA A 51 9.25 7.82 -18.50
N ALA A 52 8.70 6.66 -18.89
CA ALA A 52 8.10 6.49 -20.22
C ALA A 52 6.90 7.44 -20.45
N LEU A 53 6.11 7.72 -19.40
CA LEU A 53 4.98 8.63 -19.49
C LEU A 53 5.43 10.10 -19.60
N VAL A 54 6.52 10.48 -18.92
CA VAL A 54 7.16 11.81 -19.08
C VAL A 54 7.57 12.02 -20.53
N GLU A 55 8.28 11.06 -21.12
CA GLU A 55 8.68 11.14 -22.53
C GLU A 55 7.47 11.24 -23.47
N ALA A 56 6.42 10.44 -23.22
CA ALA A 56 5.21 10.47 -24.03
C ALA A 56 4.51 11.84 -23.98
N VAL A 57 4.41 12.45 -22.80
CA VAL A 57 3.78 13.78 -22.62
C VAL A 57 4.63 14.88 -23.26
N HIS A 58 5.96 14.81 -23.16
CA HIS A 58 6.86 15.77 -23.82
C HIS A 58 6.84 15.70 -25.35
N GLN A 59 6.47 14.55 -25.91
CA GLN A 59 6.41 14.33 -27.37
C GLN A 59 5.02 14.59 -27.98
N LEU A 60 4.02 14.98 -27.18
CA LEU A 60 2.69 15.29 -27.69
C LEU A 60 2.76 16.47 -28.67
N PRO A 61 2.10 16.38 -29.85
CA PRO A 61 2.08 17.46 -30.84
C PRO A 61 1.17 18.63 -30.45
N ALA A 62 0.63 18.65 -29.22
CA ALA A 62 -0.24 19.70 -28.72
C ALA A 62 0.56 20.95 -28.33
N THR A 63 -0.12 22.09 -28.26
CA THR A 63 0.43 23.33 -27.70
C THR A 63 -0.66 24.01 -26.89
N GLY A 64 -0.31 24.59 -25.74
CA GLY A 64 -1.27 25.23 -24.85
C GLY A 64 -0.92 25.06 -23.38
N LEU A 65 -1.64 25.82 -22.54
CA LEU A 65 -1.41 25.86 -21.10
C LEU A 65 -1.64 24.49 -20.44
N GLU A 66 -2.56 23.69 -20.97
CA GLU A 66 -2.88 22.36 -20.47
C GLU A 66 -1.70 21.39 -20.68
N LEU A 67 -1.00 21.50 -21.81
CA LEU A 67 0.18 20.68 -22.07
C LEU A 67 1.34 21.13 -21.17
N ASP A 68 1.59 22.44 -21.08
CA ASP A 68 2.64 22.99 -20.23
C ASP A 68 2.43 22.58 -18.76
N GLU A 69 1.17 22.65 -18.30
CA GLU A 69 0.79 22.23 -16.95
C GLU A 69 0.94 20.73 -16.74
N ALA A 70 0.57 19.90 -17.73
CA ALA A 70 0.74 18.46 -17.65
C ALA A 70 2.22 18.06 -17.62
N GLN A 71 3.07 18.67 -18.45
CA GLN A 71 4.52 18.49 -18.46
C GLN A 71 5.15 18.84 -17.11
N TRP A 72 4.82 20.02 -16.58
CA TRP A 72 5.30 20.43 -15.26
C TRP A 72 4.86 19.46 -14.15
N ARG A 73 3.58 19.05 -14.13
CA ARG A 73 3.05 18.15 -13.09
C ARG A 73 3.61 16.74 -13.19
N ILE A 74 3.85 16.22 -14.39
CA ILE A 74 4.42 14.88 -14.56
C ILE A 74 5.89 14.83 -14.14
N ASP A 75 6.64 15.89 -14.41
CA ASP A 75 8.02 16.03 -13.93
C ASP A 75 8.07 16.08 -12.40
N GLU A 76 7.17 16.83 -11.77
CA GLU A 76 7.11 16.86 -10.31
C GLU A 76 6.74 15.49 -9.68
N LEU A 77 5.89 14.71 -10.36
CA LEU A 77 5.56 13.35 -9.96
C LEU A 77 6.77 12.42 -10.09
N ALA A 78 7.48 12.49 -11.22
CA ALA A 78 8.71 11.74 -11.45
C ALA A 78 9.77 12.08 -10.38
N GLN A 79 9.94 13.37 -10.07
CA GLN A 79 10.84 13.81 -9.00
C GLN A 79 10.47 13.24 -7.63
N GLU A 80 9.18 13.17 -7.28
CA GLU A 80 8.74 12.59 -6.01
C GLU A 80 9.03 11.08 -5.92
N ILE A 81 8.77 10.33 -7.00
CA ILE A 81 8.95 8.87 -7.05
C ILE A 81 10.44 8.48 -7.05
N ASN A 82 11.30 9.33 -7.61
CA ASN A 82 12.76 9.13 -7.64
C ASN A 82 13.47 9.53 -6.34
N ARG A 83 12.74 9.99 -5.31
CA ARG A 83 13.34 10.24 -4.00
C ARG A 83 13.83 8.93 -3.36
N PRO A 84 14.83 8.98 -2.47
CA PRO A 84 15.24 7.81 -1.70
C PRO A 84 14.09 7.20 -0.88
N TYR A 85 13.18 8.06 -0.39
CA TYR A 85 11.99 7.68 0.35
C TYR A 85 10.77 8.43 -0.23
N PRO A 86 10.14 7.91 -1.29
CA PRO A 86 8.98 8.54 -1.90
C PRO A 86 7.77 8.46 -0.96
N SER A 87 6.98 9.53 -0.89
CA SER A 87 5.84 9.59 0.01
C SER A 87 4.54 9.19 -0.69
N ARG A 88 3.92 8.07 -0.28
CA ARG A 88 2.63 7.60 -0.83
C ARG A 88 1.56 8.70 -0.91
N PRO A 89 1.27 9.48 0.15
CA PRO A 89 0.29 10.56 0.06
C PRO A 89 0.63 11.64 -0.97
N ARG A 90 1.91 11.99 -1.10
CA ARG A 90 2.37 13.01 -2.08
C ARG A 90 2.25 12.50 -3.50
N VAL A 91 2.69 11.26 -3.76
CA VAL A 91 2.56 10.59 -5.07
C VAL A 91 1.10 10.52 -5.49
N ARG A 92 0.20 10.04 -4.61
CA ARG A 92 -1.25 10.00 -4.90
C ARG A 92 -1.84 11.39 -5.16
N SER A 93 -1.52 12.38 -4.32
CA SER A 93 -2.03 13.75 -4.49
C SER A 93 -1.59 14.37 -5.83
N ARG A 94 -0.33 14.15 -6.23
CA ARG A 94 0.20 14.61 -7.53
C ARG A 94 -0.51 13.89 -8.68
N TRP A 95 -0.64 12.57 -8.58
CA TRP A 95 -1.32 11.77 -9.59
C TRP A 95 -2.79 12.18 -9.80
N LEU A 96 -3.55 12.38 -8.73
CA LEU A 96 -4.97 12.77 -8.81
C LEU A 96 -5.19 14.12 -9.50
N ARG A 97 -4.21 15.03 -9.43
CA ARG A 97 -4.25 16.32 -10.13
C ARG A 97 -3.78 16.23 -11.58
N LEU A 98 -2.85 15.33 -11.87
CA LEU A 98 -2.32 15.12 -13.22
C LEU A 98 -3.25 14.26 -14.10
N ALA A 99 -3.83 13.20 -13.54
CA ALA A 99 -4.59 12.21 -14.30
C ALA A 99 -5.75 12.78 -15.14
N PRO A 100 -6.54 13.77 -14.67
CA PRO A 100 -7.57 14.41 -15.49
C PRO A 100 -6.98 15.11 -16.72
N LEU A 101 -5.90 15.89 -16.55
CA LEU A 101 -5.25 16.58 -17.66
C LEU A 101 -4.75 15.60 -18.73
N LEU A 102 -4.12 14.50 -18.31
CA LEU A 102 -3.63 13.51 -19.25
C LEU A 102 -4.75 12.89 -20.09
N ARG A 103 -5.95 12.69 -19.51
CA ARG A 103 -7.11 12.17 -20.25
C ARG A 103 -7.66 13.17 -21.26
N GLU A 104 -7.56 14.46 -20.95
CA GLU A 104 -8.01 15.54 -21.84
C GLU A 104 -7.04 15.74 -23.00
N LEU A 105 -5.73 15.64 -22.74
CA LEU A 105 -4.70 15.80 -23.76
C LEU A 105 -4.66 14.65 -24.77
N ASP A 106 -4.70 13.41 -24.29
CA ASP A 106 -4.71 12.24 -25.17
C ASP A 106 -5.30 11.01 -24.45
N ALA A 107 -6.41 10.50 -24.99
CA ALA A 107 -7.09 9.32 -24.47
C ALA A 107 -6.26 8.03 -24.62
N ALA A 108 -5.23 8.01 -25.46
CA ALA A 108 -4.33 6.87 -25.63
C ALA A 108 -3.32 6.73 -24.48
N LEU A 109 -3.13 7.77 -23.65
CA LEU A 109 -2.20 7.71 -22.53
C LEU A 109 -2.67 6.67 -21.49
N PRO A 110 -1.76 5.89 -20.89
CA PRO A 110 -2.09 4.76 -20.03
C PRO A 110 -2.52 5.17 -18.60
N VAL A 111 -3.38 6.18 -18.46
CA VAL A 111 -3.75 6.79 -17.17
C VAL A 111 -4.28 5.75 -16.19
N ALA A 112 -5.29 4.94 -16.57
CA ALA A 112 -5.87 3.96 -15.66
C ALA A 112 -4.86 2.89 -15.21
N ALA A 113 -3.97 2.45 -16.12
CA ALA A 113 -2.95 1.47 -15.81
C ALA A 113 -1.87 2.03 -14.87
N THR A 114 -1.43 3.27 -15.11
CA THR A 114 -0.45 3.95 -14.24
C THR A 114 -1.02 4.21 -12.85
N GLY A 115 -2.31 4.58 -12.74
CA GLY A 115 -2.97 4.73 -11.44
C GLY A 115 -2.96 3.46 -10.60
N ARG A 116 -3.23 2.30 -11.22
CA ARG A 116 -3.13 1.00 -10.53
C ARG A 116 -1.71 0.70 -10.06
N MET A 117 -0.70 0.94 -10.90
CA MET A 117 0.70 0.75 -10.50
C MET A 117 1.11 1.64 -9.31
N ILE A 118 0.58 2.87 -9.23
CA ILE A 118 0.80 3.74 -8.07
C ILE A 118 0.16 3.15 -6.80
N ASP A 119 -1.03 2.56 -6.92
CA ASP A 119 -1.71 1.93 -5.79
C ASP A 119 -1.03 0.62 -5.35
N ASP A 120 -0.43 -0.12 -6.28
CA ASP A 120 0.27 -1.39 -6.02
C ASP A 120 1.69 -1.18 -5.46
N ALA A 121 2.37 -0.09 -5.85
CA ALA A 121 3.74 0.22 -5.42
C ALA A 121 3.83 0.76 -3.98
N PHE A 122 2.70 1.08 -3.33
CA PHE A 122 2.64 1.74 -2.02
C PHE A 122 1.47 1.27 -1.16
#